data_AF-A0A976KCZ3-F1
#
_entry.id   AF-A0A976KCZ3-F1
#
_cell.length_a   1.000
_cell.length_b   1.000
_cell.length_c   1.000
_cell.angle_alpha   90.00
_cell.angle_beta   90.00
_cell.angle_gamma   90.00
#
_symmetry.space_group_name_H-M   'P 1'
#
loop_
_entity.id
_entity.type
_entity.pdbx_description
1 polymer ?
#
loop_
_entity_poly.entity_id
_entity_poly.type
_entity_poly.pdbx_seq_one_letter_code
_entity_poly.pdbx_strand_id
1 'polypeptide(L)'
;MPLERIHKLAFKASEATHCAEDQGKFWEMHDRLFENQRALEPWSAHAEALGLDVAQFDQCMSSGKYTDAVRKDMAEATKAGATGTPSFVVALTNPDDPTKVEGVTFIRGAQAFPAFKAQLDSALSAADAK
;
A
#
# COMPACT_ATOMS: atom_id res chain seq x y z
N MET A 1 2.00 -1.08 4.99
CA MET A 1 3.01 -0.69 6.00
C MET A 1 4.12 -1.74 6.08
N PRO A 2 5.40 -1.37 5.90
CA PRO A 2 6.54 -2.27 6.14
C PRO A 2 6.61 -2.84 7.56
N LEU A 3 6.82 -4.15 7.71
CA LEU A 3 7.09 -4.82 9.00
C LEU A 3 8.56 -5.26 9.06
N GLU A 4 9.47 -4.29 9.17
CA GLU A 4 10.92 -4.45 8.95
C GLU A 4 11.59 -5.53 9.83
N ARG A 5 11.05 -5.80 11.03
CA ARG A 5 11.58 -6.83 11.94
C ARG A 5 11.48 -8.25 11.37
N ILE A 6 10.47 -8.52 10.54
CA ILE A 6 10.20 -9.85 9.98
C ILE A 6 10.31 -9.87 8.44
N HIS A 7 10.24 -8.71 7.80
CA HIS A 7 10.41 -8.52 6.36
C HIS A 7 11.45 -7.43 6.10
N LYS A 8 12.74 -7.81 6.11
CA LYS A 8 13.88 -6.88 5.99
C LYS A 8 13.81 -5.99 4.75
N LEU A 9 13.29 -6.51 3.64
CA LEU A 9 13.20 -5.79 2.38
C LEU A 9 11.90 -5.00 2.20
N ALA A 10 10.95 -5.06 3.15
CA ALA A 10 9.64 -4.43 2.97
C ALA A 10 9.72 -2.90 2.84
N PHE A 11 10.64 -2.26 3.56
CA PHE A 11 10.83 -0.81 3.44
C PHE A 11 11.33 -0.41 2.05
N LYS A 12 12.37 -1.10 1.55
CA LYS A 12 12.90 -0.89 0.21
C LYS A 12 11.92 -1.27 -0.90
N ALA A 13 11.11 -2.30 -0.71
CA ALA A 13 10.04 -2.64 -1.64
C ALA A 13 8.98 -1.52 -1.72
N SER A 14 8.63 -0.86 -0.61
CA SER A 14 7.76 0.32 -0.63
C SER A 14 8.40 1.51 -1.35
N GLU A 15 9.70 1.78 -1.12
CA GLU A 15 10.41 2.80 -1.91
C GLU A 15 10.42 2.48 -3.41
N ALA A 16 10.62 1.21 -3.78
CA ALA A 16 10.59 0.76 -5.18
C ALA A 16 9.22 1.01 -5.83
N THR A 17 8.11 0.77 -5.13
CA THR A 17 6.78 1.10 -5.67
C THR A 17 6.58 2.59 -5.90
N HIS A 18 7.09 3.46 -5.03
CA HIS A 18 7.03 4.90 -5.24
C HIS A 18 7.97 5.38 -6.35
N CYS A 19 9.17 4.81 -6.47
CA CYS A 19 10.08 5.11 -7.58
C CYS A 19 9.54 4.64 -8.94
N ALA A 20 8.74 3.57 -8.96
CA ALA A 20 8.00 3.18 -10.16
C ALA A 20 6.82 4.14 -10.45
N GLU A 21 6.21 4.71 -9.41
CA GLU A 21 5.13 5.69 -9.57
C GLU A 21 5.58 7.02 -10.16
N ASP A 22 6.84 7.43 -9.95
CA ASP A 22 7.45 8.55 -10.69
C ASP A 22 7.36 8.38 -12.22
N GLN A 23 7.15 7.14 -12.69
CA GLN A 23 7.01 6.76 -14.08
C GLN A 23 5.62 6.17 -14.39
N GLY A 24 4.65 6.33 -13.47
CA GLY A 24 3.24 5.91 -13.63
C GLY A 24 3.00 4.40 -13.52
N LYS A 25 3.87 3.67 -12.81
CA LYS A 25 3.84 2.20 -12.70
C LYS A 25 3.76 1.69 -11.25
N PHE A 26 3.07 2.40 -10.36
CA PHE A 26 2.90 1.96 -8.97
C PHE A 26 2.31 0.55 -8.87
N TRP A 27 1.16 0.31 -9.50
CA TRP A 27 0.42 -0.94 -9.36
C TRP A 27 1.15 -2.10 -10.02
N GLU A 28 1.75 -1.90 -11.18
CA GLU A 28 2.54 -2.94 -11.84
C GLU A 28 3.78 -3.33 -11.04
N MET A 29 4.45 -2.36 -10.39
CA MET A 29 5.55 -2.66 -9.47
C MET A 29 5.05 -3.37 -8.20
N HIS A 30 3.94 -2.91 -7.62
CA HIS A 30 3.32 -3.55 -6.47
C HIS A 30 3.04 -5.04 -6.74
N ASP A 31 2.34 -5.34 -7.82
CA ASP A 31 1.94 -6.69 -8.19
C ASP A 31 3.15 -7.56 -8.49
N ARG A 32 4.12 -7.03 -9.25
CA ARG A 32 5.37 -7.73 -9.56
C ARG A 32 6.14 -8.10 -8.29
N LEU A 33 6.30 -7.19 -7.33
CA LEU A 33 7.00 -7.48 -6.08
C LEU A 33 6.22 -8.48 -5.22
N PHE A 34 4.89 -8.41 -5.23
CA PHE A 34 4.03 -9.39 -4.55
C PHE A 34 4.16 -10.80 -5.10
N GLU A 35 4.31 -10.95 -6.42
CA GLU A 35 4.51 -12.24 -7.08
C GLU A 35 5.94 -12.78 -6.89
N ASN A 36 6.92 -11.90 -6.70
CA ASN A 36 8.35 -12.21 -6.64
C ASN A 36 8.95 -12.06 -5.23
N GLN A 37 8.17 -12.26 -4.16
CA GLN A 37 8.60 -12.04 -2.77
C GLN A 37 9.90 -12.77 -2.35
N ARG A 38 10.28 -13.85 -3.05
CA ARG A 38 11.51 -14.62 -2.79
C ARG A 38 12.75 -14.07 -3.51
N ALA A 39 12.57 -13.16 -4.46
CA ALA A 39 13.60 -12.61 -5.33
C ALA A 39 13.27 -11.15 -5.66
N LEU A 40 13.36 -10.28 -4.66
CA LEU A 40 13.06 -8.84 -4.77
C LEU A 40 14.25 -8.01 -5.26
N GLU A 41 15.46 -8.57 -5.17
CA GLU A 41 16.69 -7.91 -5.60
C GLU A 41 17.33 -8.67 -6.77
N PRO A 42 17.96 -7.96 -7.72
CA PRO A 42 18.13 -6.50 -7.75
C PRO A 42 16.86 -5.74 -8.18
N TRP A 43 16.61 -4.57 -7.57
CA TRP A 43 15.44 -3.73 -7.85
C TRP A 43 15.34 -3.31 -9.32
N SER A 44 16.49 -3.04 -9.94
CA SER A 44 16.61 -2.66 -11.36
C SER A 44 16.06 -3.72 -12.32
N ALA A 45 16.15 -5.02 -11.99
CA ALA A 45 15.56 -6.08 -12.80
C ALA A 45 14.02 -6.06 -12.77
N HIS A 46 13.42 -5.53 -11.70
CA HIS A 46 11.98 -5.30 -11.68
C HIS A 46 11.59 -4.08 -12.49
N ALA A 47 12.37 -3.00 -12.41
CA ALA A 47 12.17 -1.81 -13.22
C ALA A 47 12.30 -2.10 -14.73
N GLU A 48 13.36 -2.81 -15.13
CA GLU A 48 13.60 -3.22 -16.52
C GLU A 48 12.45 -4.05 -17.08
N ALA A 49 11.97 -5.04 -16.32
CA ALA A 49 10.86 -5.89 -16.75
C ALA A 49 9.51 -5.16 -16.89
N LEU A 50 9.38 -3.99 -16.27
CA LEU A 50 8.21 -3.12 -16.39
C LEU A 50 8.39 -2.04 -17.47
N GLY A 51 9.54 -2.02 -18.15
CA GLY A 51 9.86 -1.02 -19.17
C GLY A 51 10.13 0.38 -18.61
N LEU A 52 10.56 0.47 -17.35
CA LEU A 52 10.96 1.74 -16.74
C LEU A 52 12.32 2.21 -17.24
N ASP A 53 12.56 3.52 -17.17
CA ASP A 53 13.91 4.07 -17.19
C ASP A 53 14.64 3.63 -15.92
N VAL A 54 15.55 2.67 -16.08
CA VAL A 54 16.31 2.07 -14.98
C VAL A 54 17.25 3.09 -14.33
N ALA A 55 17.81 4.03 -15.10
CA ALA A 55 18.72 5.03 -14.54
C ALA A 55 17.97 6.02 -13.63
N GLN A 56 16.79 6.49 -14.07
CA GLN A 56 15.91 7.31 -13.26
C GLN A 56 15.44 6.55 -12.01
N PHE A 57 15.06 5.28 -12.17
CA PHE A 57 14.62 4.42 -11.07
C PHE A 57 15.74 4.21 -10.03
N ASP A 58 16.95 3.85 -10.46
CA ASP A 58 18.09 3.62 -9.57
C ASP A 58 18.52 4.91 -8.85
N GLN A 59 18.43 6.06 -9.52
CA GLN A 59 18.65 7.36 -8.86
C GLN A 59 17.61 7.62 -7.77
N CYS A 60 16.33 7.34 -8.03
CA CYS A 60 15.28 7.46 -7.03
C CYS A 60 15.55 6.54 -5.81
N MET A 61 15.87 5.27 -6.07
CA MET A 61 16.17 4.28 -5.04
C MET A 61 17.40 4.62 -4.21
N SER A 62 18.48 5.10 -4.84
CA SER A 62 19.74 5.41 -4.16
C SER A 62 19.71 6.73 -3.38
N SER A 63 18.92 7.71 -3.84
CA SER A 63 18.77 8.99 -3.14
C SER A 63 17.91 8.91 -1.87
N GLY A 64 17.12 7.84 -1.70
CA GLY A 64 16.17 7.72 -0.59
C GLY A 64 15.02 8.71 -0.68
N LYS A 65 14.64 9.13 -1.90
CA LYS A 65 13.60 10.14 -2.18
C LYS A 65 12.30 9.92 -1.40
N TYR A 66 11.93 8.67 -1.16
CA TYR A 66 10.67 8.29 -0.50
C TYR A 66 10.82 7.81 0.94
N THR A 67 12.02 7.86 1.53
CA THR A 67 12.27 7.36 2.89
C THR A 67 11.36 8.04 3.91
N ASP A 68 11.25 9.37 3.88
CA ASP A 68 10.44 10.11 4.85
C ASP A 68 8.93 9.89 4.64
N ALA A 69 8.49 9.79 3.39
CA ALA A 69 7.10 9.49 3.05
C ALA A 69 6.69 8.11 3.58
N VAL A 70 7.49 7.08 3.30
CA VAL A 70 7.21 5.71 3.79
C VAL A 70 7.20 5.67 5.32
N ARG A 71 8.13 6.35 6.00
CA ARG A 71 8.13 6.44 7.49
C ARG A 71 6.89 7.15 8.02
N LYS A 72 6.46 8.23 7.38
CA LYS A 72 5.26 8.96 7.76
C LYS A 72 4.02 8.06 7.63
N ASP A 73 3.86 7.37 6.50
CA ASP A 73 2.74 6.46 6.27
C ASP A 73 2.73 5.31 7.29
N MET A 74 3.91 4.79 7.68
CA MET A 74 4.04 3.80 8.75
C MET A 74 3.54 4.34 10.10
N ALA A 75 3.93 5.57 10.46
CA ALA A 75 3.50 6.19 11.70
C ALA A 75 1.98 6.45 11.71
N GLU A 76 1.42 6.90 10.58
CA GLU A 76 -0.01 7.15 10.41
C GLU A 76 -0.82 5.85 10.50
N ALA A 77 -0.39 4.78 9.82
CA ALA A 77 -1.03 3.47 9.92
C ALA A 77 -1.03 2.94 11.37
N THR A 78 0.08 3.09 12.09
CA THR A 78 0.18 2.71 13.50
C THR A 78 -0.77 3.54 14.37
N LYS A 79 -0.82 4.86 14.16
CA LYS A 79 -1.72 5.77 14.86
C LYS A 79 -3.20 5.46 14.59
N ALA A 80 -3.52 4.99 13.38
CA ALA A 80 -4.85 4.51 13.00
C ALA A 80 -5.21 3.13 13.60
N GLY A 81 -4.30 2.50 14.35
CA GLY A 81 -4.55 1.24 15.05
C GLY A 81 -4.15 -0.01 14.26
N ALA A 82 -3.40 0.11 13.17
CA ALA A 82 -2.82 -1.04 12.47
C ALA A 82 -1.66 -1.61 13.28
N THR A 83 -1.78 -2.87 13.68
CA THR A 83 -0.76 -3.60 14.47
C THR A 83 -0.06 -4.72 13.69
N GLY A 84 -0.45 -4.93 12.44
CA GLY A 84 0.10 -5.95 11.55
C GLY A 84 -0.45 -5.84 10.13
N THR A 85 0.00 -6.72 9.24
CA THR A 85 -0.42 -6.75 7.84
C THR A 85 -1.00 -8.11 7.45
N PRO A 86 -1.98 -8.15 6.51
CA PRO A 86 -2.69 -6.98 6.01
C PRO A 86 -3.68 -6.44 7.07
N SER A 87 -3.95 -5.13 7.01
CA SER A 87 -4.96 -4.43 7.80
C SER A 87 -5.72 -3.51 6.87
N PHE A 88 -7.03 -3.41 7.04
CA PHE A 88 -7.90 -2.63 6.17
C PHE A 88 -8.80 -1.72 7.00
N VAL A 89 -9.02 -0.52 6.49
CA VAL A 89 -10.05 0.40 6.96
C VAL A 89 -11.11 0.47 5.88
N VAL A 90 -12.36 0.17 6.23
CA VAL A 90 -13.53 0.33 5.37
C VAL A 90 -14.33 1.49 5.92
N ALA A 91 -14.60 2.49 5.09
CA ALA A 91 -15.37 3.67 5.47
C ALA A 91 -16.10 4.23 4.26
N LEU A 92 -17.14 5.01 4.52
CA LEU A 92 -17.82 5.81 3.50
C LEU A 92 -17.12 7.16 3.39
N THR A 93 -16.77 7.57 2.17
CA THR A 93 -16.24 8.90 1.88
C THR A 93 -17.38 9.84 1.49
N ASN A 94 -17.32 11.10 1.93
CA ASN A 94 -18.22 12.13 1.43
C ASN A 94 -17.86 12.48 -0.04
N PRO A 95 -18.82 12.51 -0.98
CA PRO A 95 -18.53 12.80 -2.39
C PRO A 95 -17.99 14.22 -2.65
N ASP A 96 -18.41 15.20 -1.86
CA ASP A 96 -18.00 16.61 -1.99
C ASP A 96 -16.68 16.89 -1.25
N ASP A 97 -16.36 16.08 -0.24
CA ASP A 97 -15.14 16.19 0.56
C ASP A 97 -14.62 14.81 0.97
N PRO A 98 -13.77 14.17 0.13
CA PRO A 98 -13.23 12.83 0.39
C PRO A 98 -12.39 12.72 1.67
N THR A 99 -12.02 13.83 2.31
CA THR A 99 -11.32 13.83 3.60
C THR A 99 -12.25 13.54 4.79
N LYS A 100 -13.57 13.69 4.59
CA LYS A 100 -14.58 13.33 5.57
C LYS A 100 -15.03 11.88 5.36
N VAL A 101 -14.84 11.09 6.40
CA VAL A 101 -15.21 9.67 6.42
C VAL A 101 -16.21 9.35 7.53
N GLU A 102 -17.13 8.44 7.24
CA GLU A 102 -18.12 7.92 8.19
C GLU A 102 -18.14 6.38 8.18
N GLY A 103 -18.74 5.77 9.21
CA GLY A 103 -18.93 4.32 9.23
C GLY A 103 -17.63 3.50 9.27
N VAL A 104 -16.59 4.05 9.90
CA VAL A 104 -15.23 3.46 9.91
C VAL A 104 -15.25 2.08 10.60
N THR A 105 -14.85 1.07 9.83
CA THR A 105 -14.71 -0.33 10.27
C THR A 105 -13.27 -0.79 10.03
N PHE A 106 -12.71 -1.54 10.97
CA PHE A 106 -11.34 -2.07 10.87
C PHE A 106 -11.36 -3.59 10.66
N ILE A 107 -10.76 -4.07 9.57
CA ILE A 107 -10.61 -5.49 9.28
C ILE A 107 -9.13 -5.87 9.46
N ARG A 108 -8.86 -6.80 10.39
CA ARG A 108 -7.50 -7.24 10.71
C ARG A 108 -7.18 -8.58 10.06
N GLY A 109 -6.00 -8.68 9.45
CA GLY A 109 -5.50 -9.89 8.83
C GLY A 109 -6.13 -10.18 7.47
N ALA A 110 -5.61 -11.22 6.82
CA ALA A 110 -6.10 -11.72 5.54
C ALA A 110 -7.40 -12.50 5.76
N GLN A 111 -8.53 -11.78 5.88
CA GLN A 111 -9.85 -12.38 6.03
C GLN A 111 -10.36 -12.96 4.70
N ALA A 112 -11.30 -13.90 4.77
CA ALA A 112 -11.95 -14.45 3.59
C ALA A 112 -12.91 -13.43 2.95
N PHE A 113 -13.17 -13.57 1.64
CA PHE A 113 -14.09 -12.71 0.89
C PHE A 113 -15.44 -12.46 1.58
N PRO A 114 -16.13 -13.47 2.19
CA PRO A 114 -17.41 -13.22 2.86
C PRO A 114 -17.32 -12.23 4.01
N ALA A 115 -16.18 -12.16 4.73
CA ALA A 115 -15.99 -11.21 5.82
C ALA A 115 -15.92 -9.78 5.29
N PHE A 116 -15.20 -9.56 4.18
CA PHE A 116 -15.18 -8.25 3.51
C PHE A 116 -16.55 -7.89 2.96
N LYS A 117 -17.22 -8.83 2.29
CA LYS A 117 -18.56 -8.61 1.72
C LYS A 117 -19.55 -8.15 2.79
N ALA A 118 -19.58 -8.82 3.94
CA ALA A 118 -20.49 -8.45 5.02
C ALA A 118 -20.28 -7.01 5.53
N GLN A 119 -19.02 -6.58 5.68
CA GLN A 119 -18.72 -5.21 6.13
C GLN A 119 -19.07 -4.16 5.07
N LEU A 120 -18.79 -4.45 3.79
CA LEU A 120 -19.12 -3.56 2.68
C LEU A 120 -20.65 -3.43 2.50
N ASP A 121 -21.38 -4.55 2.49
CA ASP A 121 -22.85 -4.55 2.40
C ASP A 121 -23.48 -3.75 3.54
N SER A 122 -22.96 -3.91 4.76
CA SER A 122 -23.42 -3.16 5.93
C SER A 122 -23.15 -1.67 5.81
N ALA A 123 -21.98 -1.27 5.30
CA ALA A 123 -21.64 0.14 5.09
C ALA A 123 -22.53 0.79 4.03
N LEU A 124 -22.76 0.10 2.90
CA LEU A 124 -23.61 0.59 1.81
C LEU A 124 -25.07 0.70 2.24
N SER A 125 -25.61 -0.31 2.94
CA SER A 125 -26.99 -0.27 3.44
C SER A 125 -27.23 0.89 4.42
N ALA A 126 -26.22 1.23 5.24
CA ALA A 126 -26.30 2.37 6.15
C ALA A 126 -26.20 3.72 5.42
N ALA A 127 -25.54 3.77 4.26
CA ALA A 127 -25.49 4.97 3.42
C ALA A 127 -26.84 5.24 2.75
N ASP A 128 -27.48 4.20 2.21
CA ASP A 128 -28.77 4.30 1.50
C ASP A 128 -29.95 4.64 2.43
N ALA A 129 -29.80 4.41 3.74
CA ALA A 129 -30.81 4.72 4.75
C ALA A 129 -30.78 6.18 5.24
N LYS A 130 -29.82 6.99 4.78
CA LYS A 130 -29.67 8.42 5.13
C LYS A 130 -30.25 9.32 4.05
#